data_AF-A0A5S9MJ21-F1
#
_entry.id   AF-A0A5S9MJ21-F1
#
_cell.length_a   1.000
_cell.length_b   1.000
_cell.length_c   1.000
_cell.angle_alpha   90.00
_cell.angle_beta   90.00
_cell.angle_gamma   90.00
#
_symmetry.space_group_name_H-M   'P 1'
#
loop_
_entity.id
_entity.type
_entity.pdbx_description
1 polymer ?
#
loop_
_entity_poly.entity_id
_entity_poly.type
_entity_poly.pdbx_seq_one_letter_code
_entity_poly.pdbx_strand_id
1 'polypeptide(L)'
;MPLSWLSQYEPYLHHVSVQPTPGEDFPYEKIMNGEKYSWGSRSIEEWFYDYENYTIWGINSPHIKAFCDRCKKKIPRESLSRNLLYSDVPSLFVVLYLLK
;
A
#
# COMPACT_ATOMS: atom_id res chain seq x y z
N MET A 1 -0.81 -16.93 -2.08
CA MET A 1 0.55 -16.47 -2.44
C MET A 1 1.54 -16.87 -1.35
N PRO A 2 2.48 -17.78 -1.59
CA PRO A 2 3.48 -18.18 -0.60
C PRO A 2 4.47 -17.04 -0.26
N LEU A 3 4.91 -16.98 1.00
CA LEU A 3 5.95 -16.02 1.43
C LEU A 3 7.29 -16.24 0.72
N SER A 4 7.65 -17.49 0.44
CA SER A 4 8.84 -17.85 -0.33
C SER A 4 8.80 -17.23 -1.72
N TRP A 5 7.68 -17.39 -2.44
CA TRP A 5 7.44 -16.77 -3.73
C TRP A 5 7.52 -15.24 -3.65
N LEU A 6 6.79 -14.66 -2.69
CA LEU A 6 6.72 -13.20 -2.54
C LEU A 6 8.09 -12.57 -2.24
N SER A 7 8.93 -13.26 -1.47
CA SER A 7 10.30 -12.81 -1.19
C SER A 7 11.23 -12.83 -2.41
N GLN A 8 10.94 -13.67 -3.39
CA GLN A 8 11.74 -13.86 -4.60
C GLN A 8 11.21 -13.03 -5.78
N TYR A 9 9.93 -12.70 -5.75
CA TYR A 9 9.28 -11.92 -6.79
C TYR A 9 9.72 -10.45 -6.75
N GLU A 10 9.91 -9.88 -7.94
CA GLU A 10 10.21 -8.46 -8.13
C GLU A 10 8.97 -7.78 -8.72
N PRO A 11 8.22 -7.00 -7.92
CA PRO A 11 7.06 -6.28 -8.42
C PRO A 11 7.48 -5.17 -9.36
N TYR A 12 6.64 -4.87 -10.33
CA TYR A 12 6.82 -3.72 -11.20
C TYR A 12 6.00 -2.52 -10.70
N LEU A 13 6.52 -1.34 -11.00
CA LEU A 13 6.00 -0.06 -10.54
C LEU A 13 5.44 0.73 -11.71
N HIS A 14 4.22 1.23 -11.57
CA HIS A 14 3.68 2.26 -12.43
C HIS A 14 3.40 3.54 -11.64
N HIS A 15 3.57 4.66 -12.32
CA HIS A 15 3.22 5.96 -11.80
C HIS A 15 1.85 6.33 -12.34
N VAL A 16 0.90 6.58 -11.44
CA VAL A 16 -0.47 6.98 -11.80
C VAL A 16 -0.67 8.43 -11.40
N SER A 17 -1.08 9.27 -12.35
CA SER A 17 -1.48 10.64 -12.07
C SER A 17 -2.89 10.64 -11.48
N VAL A 18 -3.03 11.17 -10.27
CA VAL A 18 -4.31 11.31 -9.58
C VAL A 18 -4.60 12.78 -9.41
N GLN A 19 -5.74 13.20 -9.93
CA GLN A 19 -6.28 14.54 -9.74
C GLN A 19 -7.45 14.46 -8.76
N PRO A 20 -7.34 15.10 -7.58
CA PRO A 20 -8.46 15.19 -6.65
C PRO A 20 -9.62 15.93 -7.31
N THR A 21 -10.82 15.37 -7.21
CA THR A 21 -12.07 16.02 -7.59
C THR A 21 -13.00 15.94 -6.37
N PRO A 22 -13.06 17.00 -5.54
CA PRO A 22 -13.93 16.99 -4.37
C PRO A 22 -15.41 16.92 -4.79
N GLY A 23 -16.22 16.32 -3.92
CA GLY A 23 -17.67 16.30 -4.09
C GLY A 23 -18.29 17.69 -3.94
N GLU A 24 -19.58 17.77 -4.27
CA GLU A 24 -20.38 19.00 -4.12
C GLU A 24 -20.54 19.42 -2.65
N ASP A 25 -20.42 18.49 -1.71
CA ASP A 25 -20.51 18.69 -0.26
C ASP A 25 -19.19 19.13 0.39
N PHE A 26 -18.13 19.31 -0.41
CA PHE A 26 -16.84 19.75 0.11
C PHE A 26 -16.92 21.20 0.64
N PRO A 27 -16.43 21.48 1.86
CA PRO A 27 -16.56 22.80 2.50
C PRO A 27 -15.55 23.80 1.93
N TYR A 28 -15.81 24.28 0.70
CA TYR A 28 -14.97 25.25 0.00
C TYR A 28 -14.77 26.55 0.79
N GLU A 29 -15.74 26.96 1.60
CA GLU A 29 -15.67 28.15 2.44
C GLU A 29 -14.54 28.12 3.49
N LYS A 30 -14.00 26.93 3.80
CA LYS A 30 -12.94 26.74 4.78
C LYS A 30 -11.53 26.81 4.19
N ILE A 31 -11.41 26.85 2.86
CA ILE A 31 -10.11 26.84 2.17
C ILE A 31 -9.88 28.15 1.41
N MET A 32 -8.61 28.52 1.28
CA MET A 32 -8.22 29.66 0.45
C MET A 32 -8.63 29.41 -1.01
N ASN A 33 -9.15 30.45 -1.66
CA ASN A 33 -9.69 30.42 -3.03
C ASN A 33 -10.94 29.56 -3.23
N GLY A 34 -11.49 28.92 -2.19
CA GLY A 34 -12.77 28.20 -2.23
C GLY A 34 -12.90 27.26 -3.43
N GLU A 35 -14.00 27.40 -4.17
CA GLU A 35 -14.28 26.63 -5.39
C GLU A 35 -13.21 26.79 -6.48
N LYS A 36 -12.43 27.87 -6.44
CA LYS A 36 -11.31 28.14 -7.37
C LYS A 36 -9.98 27.54 -6.89
N TYR A 37 -9.99 26.70 -5.85
CA TYR A 37 -8.79 26.02 -5.40
C TYR A 37 -8.22 25.13 -6.52
N SER A 38 -6.93 25.32 -6.82
CA SER A 38 -6.24 24.53 -7.84
C SER A 38 -5.79 23.20 -7.24
N TRP A 39 -6.60 22.16 -7.46
CA TRP A 39 -6.27 20.79 -7.08
C TRP A 39 -5.10 20.29 -7.93
N GLY A 40 -3.91 20.27 -7.34
CA GLY A 40 -2.72 19.75 -7.99
C GLY A 40 -2.87 18.25 -8.29
N SER A 41 -2.45 17.83 -9.49
CA SER A 41 -2.25 16.41 -9.78
C SER A 41 -1.06 15.88 -8.99
N ARG A 42 -1.23 14.75 -8.31
CA ARG A 42 -0.14 14.02 -7.67
C ARG A 42 0.14 12.73 -8.44
N SER A 43 1.41 12.41 -8.63
CA SER A 43 1.81 11.09 -9.08
C SER A 43 1.86 10.16 -7.87
N ILE A 44 1.23 9.00 -7.96
CA ILE A 44 1.32 7.94 -6.95
C ILE A 44 2.00 6.71 -7.52
N GLU A 45 2.73 6.03 -6.66
CA GLU A 45 3.37 4.74 -6.96
C GLU A 45 2.37 3.60 -6.78
N GLU A 46 2.04 2.92 -7.87
CA GLU A 46 1.22 1.70 -7.87
C GLU A 46 2.12 0.51 -8.20
N TRP A 47 2.27 -0.37 -7.20
CA TRP A 47 3.03 -1.61 -7.35
C TRP A 47 2.11 -2.73 -7.85
N PHE A 48 2.63 -3.61 -8.69
CA PHE A 48 1.89 -4.74 -9.26
C PHE A 48 2.61 -6.05 -8.98
N TYR A 49 1.85 -7.04 -8.53
CA TYR A 49 2.32 -8.40 -8.30
C TYR A 49 1.45 -9.38 -9.07
N ASP A 50 2.00 -10.03 -10.08
CA ASP A 50 1.30 -11.08 -10.81
C ASP A 50 1.57 -12.43 -10.15
N TYR A 51 0.52 -13.02 -9.57
CA TYR A 51 0.57 -14.31 -8.90
C TYR A 51 -0.45 -15.26 -9.54
N GLU A 52 0.05 -16.31 -10.21
CA GLU A 52 -0.77 -17.24 -11.00
C GLU A 52 -1.66 -16.49 -12.00
N ASN A 53 -2.99 -16.53 -11.81
CA ASN A 53 -3.97 -15.92 -12.70
C ASN A 53 -4.54 -14.61 -12.13
N TYR A 54 -3.91 -14.02 -11.12
CA TYR A 54 -4.39 -12.83 -10.42
C TYR A 54 -3.30 -11.76 -10.33
N THR A 55 -3.71 -10.50 -10.46
CA THR A 55 -2.84 -9.34 -10.25
C THR A 55 -3.21 -8.66 -8.95
N ILE A 56 -2.24 -8.48 -8.05
CA ILE A 56 -2.38 -7.74 -6.80
C ILE A 56 -1.87 -6.31 -7.03
N TRP A 57 -2.71 -5.32 -6.76
CA TRP A 57 -2.43 -3.89 -6.96
C TRP A 57 -3.27 -3.03 -6.01
N GLY A 58 -3.10 -1.70 -6.04
CA GLY A 58 -3.87 -0.76 -5.23
C GLY A 58 -3.31 -0.58 -3.81
N ILE A 59 -4.17 -0.15 -2.87
CA ILE A 59 -3.77 0.31 -1.52
C ILE A 59 -2.96 -0.71 -0.70
N ASN A 60 -3.11 -2.00 -1.00
CA ASN A 60 -2.39 -3.07 -0.31
C ASN A 60 -0.96 -3.25 -0.85
N SER A 61 -0.69 -2.83 -2.07
CA SER A 61 0.56 -3.09 -2.77
C SER A 61 1.79 -2.43 -2.12
N PRO A 62 1.73 -1.16 -1.67
CA PRO A 62 2.82 -0.55 -0.91
C PRO A 62 3.11 -1.27 0.42
N HIS A 63 2.08 -1.79 1.10
CA HIS A 63 2.24 -2.52 2.35
C HIS A 63 2.96 -3.87 2.13
N ILE A 64 2.59 -4.57 1.05
CA ILE A 64 3.26 -5.81 0.61
C ILE A 64 4.73 -5.51 0.28
N LYS A 65 5.00 -4.44 -0.48
CA LYS A 65 6.37 -4.02 -0.82
C LYS A 65 7.20 -3.77 0.43
N ALA A 66 6.66 -2.98 1.36
CA ALA A 66 7.34 -2.65 2.61
C ALA A 66 7.60 -3.91 3.47
N PHE A 67 6.67 -4.87 3.48
CA PHE A 67 6.85 -6.15 4.16
C PHE A 67 7.98 -6.97 3.52
N CYS A 68 7.98 -7.12 2.18
CA CYS A 68 9.03 -7.84 1.46
C CYS A 68 10.41 -7.23 1.70
N ASP A 69 10.51 -5.91 1.64
CA ASP A 69 11.78 -5.21 1.87
C ASP A 69 12.31 -5.44 3.29
N ARG A 70 11.41 -5.53 4.29
CA ARG A 70 11.79 -5.90 5.66
C ARG A 70 12.24 -7.35 5.77
N CYS A 71 11.59 -8.29 5.08
CA CYS A 71 11.99 -9.69 5.06
C CYS A 71 13.35 -9.92 4.36
N LYS A 72 13.65 -9.14 3.32
CA LYS A 72 14.93 -9.18 2.61
C LYS A 72 16.08 -8.62 3.45
N LYS A 73 15.80 -7.64 4.31
CA LYS A 73 16.77 -7.17 5.31
C LYS A 73 16.92 -8.26 6.38
N LYS A 74 18.13 -8.76 6.63
CA LYS A 74 18.40 -9.65 7.77
C LYS A 74 18.05 -8.91 9.06
N ILE A 75 16.85 -9.11 9.59
CA ILE A 75 16.47 -8.61 10.91
C ILE A 75 17.24 -9.45 11.94
N PRO A 76 18.05 -8.84 12.83
CA PRO A 76 18.63 -9.57 13.96
C PRO A 76 17.48 -10.19 14.77
N ARG A 77 17.53 -11.51 15.02
CA ARG A 77 16.43 -12.27 15.65
C ARG A 77 16.01 -11.76 17.03
N GLU A 78 16.78 -10.87 17.64
CA GLU A 78 16.59 -10.35 19.00
C GLU A 78 15.60 -9.18 19.10
N SER A 79 15.19 -8.53 18.00
CA SER A 79 14.30 -7.35 18.04
C SER A 79 12.81 -7.65 17.84
N LEU A 80 12.45 -8.90 17.53
CA LEU A 80 11.05 -9.34 17.41
C LEU A 80 10.47 -9.62 18.81
N SER A 81 10.27 -8.58 19.60
CA SER A 81 9.39 -8.66 20.77
C SER A 81 7.95 -8.92 20.28
N ARG A 82 7.28 -9.87 20.94
CA ARG A 82 5.98 -10.50 20.60
C ARG A 82 4.77 -9.56 20.43
N ASN A 83 4.96 -8.24 20.48
CA ASN A 83 3.88 -7.26 20.54
C ASN A 83 3.46 -6.65 19.19
N LEU A 84 4.11 -7.00 18.06
CA LEU A 84 3.81 -6.39 16.76
C LEU A 84 2.81 -7.17 15.88
N LEU A 85 2.11 -8.16 16.43
CA LEU A 85 1.19 -9.00 15.64
C LEU A 85 -0.27 -8.53 15.63
N TYR A 86 -0.65 -7.49 16.39
CA TYR A 86 -2.10 -7.21 16.59
C TYR A 86 -2.55 -5.74 16.62
N SER A 87 -1.68 -4.75 16.46
CA SER A 87 -2.13 -3.35 16.42
C SER A 87 -1.77 -2.69 15.09
N ASP A 88 -2.81 -2.16 14.44
CA ASP A 88 -2.75 -1.10 13.41
C ASP A 88 -2.59 -1.50 11.95
N VAL A 89 -3.23 -2.60 11.52
CA VAL A 89 -3.46 -2.81 10.09
C VAL A 89 -4.92 -3.20 9.82
N PRO A 90 -5.71 -2.36 9.11
CA PRO A 90 -7.03 -2.74 8.60
C PRO A 90 -7.00 -3.87 7.56
N SER A 91 -5.83 -4.49 7.30
CA SER A 91 -5.62 -5.54 6.31
C SER A 91 -5.37 -6.92 6.93
N LEU A 92 -6.01 -7.22 8.08
CA LEU A 92 -6.11 -8.58 8.64
C LEU A 92 -6.48 -9.63 7.57
N PHE A 93 -7.20 -9.24 6.51
CA PHE A 93 -7.51 -10.08 5.36
C PHE A 93 -6.29 -10.57 4.58
N VAL A 94 -5.22 -9.78 4.45
CA VAL A 94 -4.03 -10.19 3.68
C VAL A 94 -3.17 -11.17 4.49
N VAL A 95 -2.99 -10.92 5.79
CA VAL A 95 -2.16 -11.80 6.64
C VAL A 95 -2.85 -13.15 6.88
N LEU A 96 -4.18 -13.18 7.05
CA LEU A 96 -4.94 -14.43 7.20
C LEU A 96 -4.91 -15.30 5.93
N TYR A 97 -4.84 -14.71 4.74
CA TYR A 97 -4.81 -15.46 3.48
C TYR A 97 -3.43 -16.03 3.13
N LEU A 98 -2.36 -15.45 3.68
CA LEU A 98 -0.99 -15.89 3.43
C LEU A 98 -0.50 -16.98 4.40
N LEU A 99 -1.29 -17.31 5.43
CA LEU A 99 -0.97 -18.31 6.46
C LEU A 99 -1.84 -19.58 6.41
N LYS A 100 -2.60 -19.80 5.33
CA LYS A 100 -3.25 -21.08 5.03
C LYS A 100 -2.53 -21.82 3.90
#